data_AF-A0A2R4T9M4-F1
#
_entry.id   AF-A0A2R4T9M4-F1
#
_cell.length_a   1.000
_cell.length_b   1.000
_cell.length_c   1.000
_cell.angle_alpha   90.00
_cell.angle_beta   90.00
_cell.angle_gamma   90.00
#
_symmetry.space_group_name_H-M   'P 1'
#
loop_
_entity.id
_entity.type
_entity.pdbx_description
1 polymer ?
#
loop_
_entity_poly.entity_id
_entity_poly.type
_entity_poly.pdbx_seq_one_letter_code
_entity_poly.pdbx_strand_id
1 'polypeptide(L)'
;MRGIHSGTADAPVCGPCTTPDAELWRPCPTCGQAERLHAPGPYPRCTLKQRLREILADDTGAILPKLQPLHDALAGTERASTAMRWLSKGIVSTVLSDLGSGRRPLTHEALDELPEGKVVEHIRSVLVATGALPKRDEQMIRLERHVKDLVTSHATAEGRKILHRYATWHLLRRLRRRSRGKEITHYQLQVARQHLRAAVYLLNWLESQNLTLATCRQADLERWMTSDDVRLRQEAGHFVRWALSQKITRDLSFPAERWTGPSQPMDDEARWATARRLLHDDTLKPEDRLAGLLLLLYAQWPAAISAHRRPHPGDGRSGPHPPRRRPGRTSRTRR
;
A
#
# COMPACT_ATOMS: atom_id res chain seq x y z
N MET A 1 7.21 19.44 -12.83
CA MET A 1 7.20 20.50 -13.87
C MET A 1 6.17 21.52 -13.46
N ARG A 2 6.58 22.75 -13.12
CA ARG A 2 5.63 23.86 -12.98
C ARG A 2 5.01 24.08 -14.37
N GLY A 3 3.69 24.09 -14.46
CA GLY A 3 3.01 24.37 -15.72
C GLY A 3 3.37 25.75 -16.23
N ILE A 4 3.33 25.94 -17.55
CA ILE A 4 3.43 27.27 -18.16
C ILE A 4 2.24 28.08 -17.62
N HIS A 5 2.50 29.19 -16.92
CA HIS A 5 1.46 29.99 -16.29
C HIS A 5 0.98 31.13 -17.21
N SER A 6 1.89 31.69 -18.02
CA SER A 6 1.64 32.66 -19.08
C SER A 6 2.76 32.61 -20.14
N GLY A 7 2.68 33.44 -21.18
CA GLY A 7 3.61 33.42 -22.31
C GLY A 7 3.23 32.39 -23.40
N THR A 8 4.15 32.13 -24.33
CA THR A 8 3.97 31.14 -25.40
C THR A 8 4.75 29.86 -25.07
N ALA A 9 4.52 28.78 -25.83
CA ALA A 9 5.30 27.54 -25.68
C ALA A 9 6.82 27.76 -25.84
N ASP A 10 7.21 28.75 -26.65
CA ASP A 10 8.60 29.10 -26.93
C ASP A 10 9.19 30.10 -25.90
N ALA A 11 8.34 30.80 -25.14
CA ALA A 11 8.74 31.71 -24.06
C ALA A 11 7.82 31.53 -22.84
N PRO A 12 7.94 30.41 -22.11
CA PRO A 12 7.07 30.13 -20.98
C PRO A 12 7.42 31.04 -19.80
N VAL A 13 6.42 31.73 -19.27
CA VAL A 13 6.55 32.57 -18.09
C VAL A 13 5.95 31.82 -16.89
N CYS A 14 6.72 31.72 -15.80
CA CYS A 14 6.25 31.12 -14.57
C CYS A 14 5.32 32.09 -13.81
N GLY A 15 4.44 31.56 -12.95
CA GLY A 15 3.41 32.35 -12.25
C GLY A 15 3.93 33.63 -11.59
N PRO A 16 5.03 33.59 -10.81
CA PRO A 16 5.61 34.78 -10.18
C PRO A 16 6.19 35.83 -11.14
N CYS A 17 6.56 35.42 -12.35
CA CYS A 17 7.15 36.29 -13.38
C CYS A 17 6.09 36.82 -14.36
N THR A 18 4.83 36.41 -14.22
CA THR A 18 3.74 36.96 -15.02
C THR A 18 3.46 38.36 -14.49
N THR A 19 3.57 39.39 -15.33
CA THR A 19 3.09 40.72 -14.96
C THR A 19 1.61 40.60 -14.61
N PRO A 20 1.19 40.89 -13.36
CA PRO A 20 -0.18 40.66 -12.96
C PRO A 20 -1.07 41.66 -13.69
N ASP A 21 -1.71 41.19 -14.76
CA ASP A 21 -2.81 41.90 -15.39
C ASP A 21 -3.94 42.02 -14.37
N ALA A 22 -4.40 43.25 -14.10
CA ALA A 22 -5.44 43.54 -13.11
C ALA A 22 -6.78 42.86 -13.45
N GLU A 23 -6.97 42.51 -14.73
CA GLU A 23 -8.13 41.73 -15.20
C GLU A 23 -8.01 40.24 -14.94
N LEU A 24 -6.82 39.72 -14.59
CA LEU A 24 -6.58 38.30 -14.36
C LEU A 24 -6.06 38.00 -12.96
N TRP A 25 -5.54 38.98 -12.22
CA TRP A 25 -4.94 38.81 -10.92
C TRP A 25 -5.51 39.83 -9.92
N ARG A 26 -6.03 39.36 -8.79
CA ARG A 26 -6.47 40.23 -7.69
C ARG A 26 -5.67 39.93 -6.43
N PRO A 27 -5.30 40.97 -5.64
CA PRO A 27 -4.69 40.75 -4.35
C PRO A 27 -5.70 40.06 -3.42
N CYS A 28 -5.26 39.02 -2.74
CA CYS A 28 -6.09 38.38 -1.72
C CYS A 28 -6.39 39.37 -0.58
N PRO A 29 -7.66 39.54 -0.15
CA PRO A 29 -8.00 40.46 0.94
C PRO A 29 -7.39 40.05 2.29
N THR A 30 -6.93 38.81 2.43
CA THR A 30 -6.36 38.29 3.68
C THR A 30 -4.83 38.35 3.73
N CYS A 31 -4.14 38.06 2.63
CA CYS A 31 -2.66 37.99 2.62
C CYS A 31 -1.97 38.96 1.67
N GLY A 32 -2.72 39.73 0.87
CA GLY A 32 -2.19 40.71 -0.08
C GLY A 32 -1.46 40.13 -1.30
N GLN A 33 -1.24 38.80 -1.37
CA GLN A 33 -0.60 38.18 -2.54
C GLN A 33 -1.55 38.19 -3.74
N ALA A 34 -1.02 38.56 -4.91
CA ALA A 34 -1.75 38.53 -6.17
C ALA A 34 -1.85 37.08 -6.68
N GLU A 35 -3.07 36.61 -6.92
CA GLU A 35 -3.33 35.31 -7.55
C GLU A 35 -4.39 35.40 -8.63
N ARG A 36 -4.40 34.43 -9.56
CA ARG A 36 -5.32 34.40 -10.69
C ARG A 36 -6.78 34.44 -10.21
N LEU A 37 -7.63 35.20 -10.90
CA LEU A 37 -9.03 35.39 -10.57
C LEU A 37 -9.73 34.07 -10.28
N HIS A 38 -10.12 33.90 -9.03
CA HIS A 38 -11.19 33.02 -8.60
C HIS A 38 -12.43 33.88 -8.27
N ALA A 39 -13.59 33.26 -8.10
CA ALA A 39 -14.82 33.95 -7.69
C ALA A 39 -14.55 34.90 -6.48
N PRO A 40 -15.28 36.02 -6.37
CA PRO A 40 -15.05 36.99 -5.30
C PRO A 40 -15.03 36.33 -3.91
N GLY A 41 -13.92 36.46 -3.17
CA GLY A 41 -13.72 35.88 -1.85
C GLY A 41 -12.25 35.72 -1.44
N PRO A 42 -11.96 35.28 -0.18
CA PRO A 42 -10.62 34.96 0.26
C PRO A 42 -10.01 33.83 -0.57
N TYR A 43 -8.69 33.88 -0.76
CA TYR A 43 -7.97 32.90 -1.55
C TYR A 43 -8.09 31.49 -0.94
N PRO A 44 -8.28 30.41 -1.73
CA PRO A 44 -8.40 29.05 -1.22
C PRO A 44 -7.34 28.61 -0.18
N ARG A 45 -6.08 29.03 -0.27
CA ARG A 45 -5.10 28.70 0.79
C ARG A 45 -5.29 29.53 2.06
N CYS A 46 -5.73 30.78 1.95
CA CYS A 46 -6.06 31.60 3.12
C CYS A 46 -7.28 31.04 3.85
N THR A 47 -8.32 30.67 3.10
CA THR A 47 -9.50 29.97 3.64
C THR A 47 -9.11 28.64 4.28
N LEU A 48 -8.20 27.87 3.65
CA LEU A 48 -7.67 26.63 4.22
C LEU A 48 -6.90 26.87 5.53
N LYS A 49 -6.02 27.87 5.58
CA LYS A 49 -5.28 28.23 6.80
C LYS A 49 -6.21 28.63 7.94
N GLN A 50 -7.21 29.45 7.64
CA GLN A 50 -8.23 29.83 8.62
C GLN A 50 -8.98 28.60 9.11
N ARG A 51 -9.46 27.74 8.20
CA ARG A 51 -10.18 26.52 8.56
C ARG A 51 -9.33 25.55 9.38
N LEU A 52 -8.03 25.44 9.09
CA LEU A 52 -7.11 24.61 9.86
C LEU A 52 -6.94 25.14 11.29
N ARG A 53 -6.86 26.45 11.48
CA ARG A 53 -6.83 27.05 12.82
C ARG A 53 -8.13 26.78 13.57
N GLU A 54 -9.28 26.96 12.94
CA GLU A 54 -10.59 26.66 13.55
C GLU A 54 -10.71 25.21 14.02
N ILE A 55 -10.13 24.27 13.29
CA ILE A 55 -10.21 22.84 13.63
C ILE A 55 -9.13 22.45 14.65
N LEU A 56 -7.89 22.90 14.48
CA LEU A 56 -6.75 22.38 15.24
C LEU A 56 -6.42 23.19 16.50
N ALA A 57 -6.95 24.40 16.64
CA ALA A 57 -6.76 25.19 17.84
C ALA A 57 -7.52 24.60 19.02
N ASP A 58 -6.94 24.73 20.20
CA ASP A 58 -7.59 24.45 21.47
C ASP A 58 -8.52 25.60 21.89
N ASP A 59 -9.12 25.48 23.09
CA ASP A 59 -10.03 26.48 23.64
C ASP A 59 -9.36 27.85 23.89
N THR A 60 -8.02 27.92 23.87
CA THR A 60 -7.24 29.16 23.97
C THR A 60 -6.91 29.78 22.61
N GLY A 61 -7.28 29.12 21.51
CA GLY A 61 -6.94 29.52 20.15
C GLY A 61 -5.54 29.11 19.71
N ALA A 62 -4.80 28.34 20.52
CA ALA A 62 -3.45 27.89 20.23
C ALA A 62 -3.47 26.49 19.61
N ILE A 63 -2.58 26.23 18.65
CA ILE A 63 -2.42 24.89 18.07
C ILE A 63 -1.40 24.12 18.92
N LEU A 64 -1.75 22.89 19.32
CA LEU A 64 -0.81 22.04 20.06
C LEU A 64 0.51 21.89 19.29
N PRO A 65 1.68 22.01 19.94
CA PRO A 65 2.98 21.92 19.27
C PRO A 65 3.16 20.63 18.44
N LYS A 66 2.58 19.51 18.90
CA LYS A 66 2.63 18.22 18.20
C LYS A 66 1.78 18.18 16.92
N LEU A 67 0.78 19.06 16.79
CA LEU A 67 -0.06 19.20 15.60
C LEU A 67 0.43 20.31 14.65
N GLN A 68 1.40 21.13 15.07
CA GLN A 68 1.99 22.16 14.21
C GLN A 68 2.54 21.62 12.88
N PRO A 69 3.25 20.47 12.82
CA PRO A 69 3.70 19.89 11.56
C PRO A 69 2.55 19.51 10.61
N LEU A 70 1.41 19.06 11.16
CA LEU A 70 0.21 18.79 10.39
C LEU A 70 -0.36 20.08 9.80
N HIS A 71 -0.50 21.12 10.63
CA HIS A 71 -0.98 22.43 10.20
C HIS A 71 -0.11 22.96 9.04
N ASP A 72 1.22 22.97 9.21
CA ASP A 72 2.13 23.56 8.23
C ASP A 72 2.16 22.77 6.92
N ALA A 73 2.14 21.44 6.99
CA ALA A 73 2.09 20.58 5.80
C ALA A 73 0.79 20.79 4.99
N LEU A 74 -0.36 20.91 5.66
CA LEU A 74 -1.64 21.16 4.99
C LEU A 74 -1.74 22.59 4.49
N ALA A 75 -1.26 23.57 5.26
CA ALA A 75 -1.25 24.98 4.88
C ALA A 75 -0.33 25.28 3.68
N GLY A 76 0.73 24.49 3.50
CA GLY A 76 1.68 24.59 2.39
C GLY A 76 1.29 23.81 1.14
N THR A 77 0.18 23.07 1.13
CA THR A 77 -0.19 22.23 -0.02
C THR A 77 -0.57 23.04 -1.25
N GLU A 78 -0.12 22.61 -2.42
CA GLU A 78 -0.55 23.19 -3.69
C GLU A 78 -2.03 22.88 -3.99
N ARG A 79 -2.55 21.76 -3.47
CA ARG A 79 -3.92 21.27 -3.74
C ARG A 79 -4.91 21.69 -2.66
N ALA A 80 -5.04 22.99 -2.42
CA ALA A 80 -5.87 23.55 -1.34
C ALA A 80 -7.33 23.06 -1.37
N SER A 81 -7.93 22.95 -2.56
CA SER A 81 -9.29 22.45 -2.73
C SER A 81 -9.47 20.99 -2.30
N THR A 82 -8.45 20.16 -2.47
CA THR A 82 -8.47 18.74 -2.06
C THR A 82 -8.37 18.64 -0.53
N ALA A 83 -7.48 19.43 0.08
CA ALA A 83 -7.36 19.51 1.54
C ALA A 83 -8.66 20.04 2.17
N MET A 84 -9.25 21.10 1.63
CA MET A 84 -10.54 21.62 2.08
C MET A 84 -11.66 20.58 2.00
N ARG A 85 -11.77 19.85 0.88
CA ARG A 85 -12.77 18.77 0.73
C ARG A 85 -12.55 17.61 1.71
N TRP A 86 -11.30 17.33 2.06
CA TRP A 86 -11.00 16.32 3.08
C TRP A 86 -11.40 16.79 4.48
N LEU A 87 -11.07 18.04 4.83
CA LEU A 87 -11.44 18.68 6.11
C LEU A 87 -12.96 18.88 6.25
N SER A 88 -13.69 19.05 5.15
CA SER A 88 -15.14 19.22 5.18
C SER A 88 -15.90 17.92 5.49
N LYS A 89 -15.23 16.77 5.52
CA LYS A 89 -15.85 15.52 5.96
C LYS A 89 -16.09 15.59 7.47
N GLY A 90 -17.33 15.42 7.91
CA GLY A 90 -17.72 15.56 9.32
C GLY A 90 -16.80 14.81 10.29
N ILE A 91 -16.59 13.51 10.05
CA ILE A 91 -15.69 12.69 10.89
C ILE A 91 -14.24 13.19 10.92
N VAL A 92 -13.72 13.76 9.82
CA VAL A 92 -12.35 14.31 9.79
C VAL A 92 -12.29 15.56 10.65
N SER A 93 -13.24 16.49 10.46
CA SER A 93 -13.31 17.72 11.24
C SER A 93 -13.48 17.43 12.73
N THR A 94 -14.36 16.51 13.10
CA THR A 94 -14.60 16.14 14.51
C THR A 94 -13.36 15.51 15.14
N VAL A 95 -12.75 14.51 14.49
CA VAL A 95 -11.57 13.83 15.05
C VAL A 95 -10.39 14.80 15.20
N LEU A 96 -10.12 15.63 14.18
CA LEU A 96 -9.03 16.61 14.27
C LEU A 96 -9.31 17.70 15.31
N SER A 97 -10.57 18.10 15.51
CA SER A 97 -10.96 19.03 16.57
C SER A 97 -10.83 18.44 17.96
N ASP A 98 -11.22 17.18 18.16
CA ASP A 98 -11.04 16.52 19.45
C ASP A 98 -9.55 16.33 19.81
N LEU A 99 -8.72 16.07 18.80
CA LEU A 99 -7.26 16.02 18.96
C LEU A 99 -6.68 17.42 19.25
N GLY A 100 -7.15 18.44 18.55
CA GLY A 100 -6.73 19.84 18.72
C GLY A 100 -7.10 20.41 20.09
N SER A 101 -8.30 20.14 20.58
CA SER A 101 -8.75 20.60 21.90
C SER A 101 -8.26 19.72 23.05
N GLY A 102 -7.53 18.64 22.78
CA GLY A 102 -7.09 17.67 23.79
C GLY A 102 -8.21 16.78 24.37
N ARG A 103 -9.45 16.85 23.86
CA ARG A 103 -10.54 15.93 24.25
C ARG A 103 -10.21 14.48 23.92
N ARG A 104 -9.40 14.27 22.87
CA ARG A 104 -8.84 12.98 22.50
C ARG A 104 -7.31 13.04 22.56
N PRO A 105 -6.63 12.08 23.21
CA PRO A 105 -5.18 12.00 23.18
C PRO A 105 -4.64 11.81 21.76
N LEU A 106 -3.53 12.48 21.42
CA LEU A 106 -2.81 12.27 20.16
C LEU A 106 -1.97 10.99 20.24
N THR A 107 -2.64 9.84 20.16
CA THR A 107 -2.03 8.50 20.17
C THR A 107 -2.69 7.59 19.14
N HIS A 108 -2.03 6.49 18.78
CA HIS A 108 -2.62 5.51 17.87
C HIS A 108 -3.78 4.76 18.53
N GLU A 109 -3.67 4.51 19.83
CA GLU A 109 -4.66 3.80 20.64
C GLU A 109 -5.97 4.60 20.70
N ALA A 110 -5.89 5.91 20.87
CA ALA A 110 -7.07 6.78 20.83
C ALA A 110 -7.76 6.79 19.45
N LEU A 111 -7.02 6.56 18.36
CA LEU A 111 -7.61 6.39 17.02
C LEU A 111 -8.12 4.97 16.78
N ASP A 112 -7.66 3.97 17.54
CA ASP A 112 -8.12 2.58 17.46
C ASP A 112 -9.51 2.40 18.11
N GLU A 113 -9.91 3.29 19.01
CA GLU A 113 -11.24 3.34 19.63
C GLU A 113 -12.34 3.86 18.70
N LEU A 114 -11.97 4.55 17.61
CA LEU A 114 -12.91 5.05 16.62
C LEU A 114 -13.43 3.91 15.75
N PRO A 115 -14.66 4.00 15.21
CA PRO A 115 -15.18 3.01 14.28
C PRO A 115 -14.21 2.76 13.12
N GLU A 116 -13.96 1.48 12.82
CA GLU A 116 -13.07 1.11 11.73
C GLU A 116 -13.57 1.67 10.39
N GLY A 117 -12.64 2.23 9.60
CA GLY A 117 -12.99 2.74 8.29
C GLY A 117 -11.85 3.45 7.58
N LYS A 118 -11.94 3.50 6.25
CA LYS A 118 -10.93 4.12 5.37
C LYS A 118 -10.64 5.58 5.74
N VAL A 119 -11.61 6.29 6.33
CA VAL A 119 -11.43 7.69 6.72
C VAL A 119 -10.50 7.81 7.93
N VAL A 120 -10.70 7.03 8.99
CA VAL A 120 -9.82 7.02 10.17
C VAL A 120 -8.42 6.52 9.80
N GLU A 121 -8.34 5.49 8.93
CA GLU A 121 -7.06 5.03 8.38
C GLU A 121 -6.31 6.15 7.64
N HIS A 122 -7.04 6.95 6.85
CA HIS A 122 -6.45 8.08 6.14
C HIS A 122 -6.00 9.18 7.09
N ILE A 123 -6.80 9.53 8.12
CA ILE A 123 -6.40 10.49 9.16
C ILE A 123 -5.09 10.05 9.82
N ARG A 124 -5.02 8.79 10.26
CA ARG A 124 -3.80 8.22 10.87
C ARG A 124 -2.61 8.29 9.91
N SER A 125 -2.80 7.91 8.65
CA SER A 125 -1.76 8.00 7.63
C SER A 125 -1.24 9.43 7.43
N VAL A 126 -2.12 10.43 7.45
CA VAL A 126 -1.73 11.84 7.33
C VAL A 126 -0.95 12.27 8.58
N LEU A 127 -1.43 11.95 9.78
CA LEU A 127 -0.75 12.28 11.04
C LEU A 127 0.66 11.65 11.14
N VAL A 128 0.83 10.43 10.65
CA VAL A 128 2.14 9.78 10.58
C VAL A 128 3.02 10.44 9.52
N ALA A 129 2.47 10.75 8.34
CA ALA A 129 3.22 11.37 7.25
C ALA A 129 3.72 12.78 7.59
N THR A 130 2.98 13.53 8.41
CA THR A 130 3.39 14.86 8.90
C THR A 130 4.25 14.79 10.16
N GLY A 131 4.43 13.62 10.77
CA GLY A 131 5.22 13.44 11.98
C GLY A 131 4.49 13.78 13.28
N ALA A 132 3.19 14.06 13.24
CA ALA A 132 2.36 14.26 14.43
C ALA A 132 2.15 12.97 15.24
N LEU A 133 2.20 11.81 14.57
CA LEU A 133 2.23 10.49 15.18
C LEU A 133 3.49 9.71 14.77
N PRO A 134 4.06 8.88 15.66
CA PRO A 134 5.17 8.01 15.30
C PRO A 134 4.73 6.96 14.29
N LYS A 135 5.66 6.48 13.47
CA LYS A 135 5.39 5.40 12.51
C LYS A 135 5.05 4.09 13.26
N ARG A 136 3.95 3.43 12.89
CA ARG A 136 3.44 2.17 13.48
C ARG A 136 3.09 1.19 12.36
N ASP A 137 3.35 -0.10 12.56
CA ASP A 137 3.00 -1.14 11.58
C ASP A 137 1.49 -1.43 11.61
N GLU A 138 0.73 -0.60 10.89
CA GLU A 138 -0.73 -0.72 10.79
C GLU A 138 -1.19 -2.08 10.28
N GLN A 139 -0.42 -2.68 9.36
CA GLN A 139 -0.79 -3.96 8.77
C GLN A 139 -0.64 -5.09 9.79
N MET A 140 0.41 -5.06 10.61
CA MET A 140 0.60 -6.01 11.72
C MET A 140 -0.52 -5.89 12.74
N ILE A 141 -0.89 -4.67 13.15
CA ILE A 141 -1.96 -4.44 14.12
C ILE A 141 -3.30 -5.00 13.62
N ARG A 142 -3.64 -4.74 12.35
CA ARG A 142 -4.86 -5.30 11.73
C ARG A 142 -4.83 -6.82 11.70
N LEU A 143 -3.66 -7.42 11.46
CA LEU A 143 -3.51 -8.87 11.49
C LEU A 143 -3.72 -9.42 12.90
N GLU A 144 -3.17 -8.77 13.92
CA GLU A 144 -3.31 -9.17 15.33
C GLU A 144 -4.76 -9.10 15.80
N ARG A 145 -5.47 -8.01 15.46
CA ARG A 145 -6.91 -7.88 15.72
C ARG A 145 -7.70 -8.99 15.03
N HIS A 146 -7.46 -9.19 13.74
CA HIS A 146 -8.12 -10.25 12.98
C HIS A 146 -7.86 -11.65 13.56
N VAL A 147 -6.62 -11.94 14.00
CA VAL A 147 -6.27 -13.19 14.68
C VAL A 147 -7.07 -13.34 15.98
N LYS A 148 -7.15 -12.29 16.79
CA LYS A 148 -7.89 -12.30 18.06
C LYS A 148 -9.37 -12.59 17.82
N ASP A 149 -10.00 -11.91 16.87
CA ASP A 149 -11.42 -12.06 16.56
C ASP A 149 -11.71 -13.48 16.05
N LEU A 150 -10.89 -13.95 15.11
CA LEU A 150 -11.05 -15.25 14.48
C LEU A 150 -10.80 -16.43 15.45
N VAL A 151 -9.84 -16.27 16.37
CA VAL A 151 -9.64 -17.22 17.49
C VAL A 151 -10.84 -17.17 18.44
N THR A 152 -11.40 -16.01 18.73
CA THR A 152 -12.52 -15.89 19.66
C THR A 152 -13.81 -16.46 19.07
N SER A 153 -14.01 -16.32 17.76
CA SER A 153 -15.21 -16.78 17.05
C SER A 153 -15.25 -18.27 16.74
N HIS A 154 -14.15 -19.01 16.92
CA HIS A 154 -14.13 -20.44 16.65
C HIS A 154 -14.97 -21.21 17.70
N ALA A 155 -15.80 -22.15 17.24
CA ALA A 155 -16.83 -22.79 18.05
C ALA A 155 -16.27 -23.59 19.25
N THR A 156 -15.34 -24.51 19.00
CA THR A 156 -14.79 -25.41 20.02
C THR A 156 -13.65 -24.81 20.84
N ALA A 157 -13.62 -25.08 22.14
CA ALA A 157 -12.51 -24.66 23.03
C ALA A 157 -11.16 -25.26 22.62
N GLU A 158 -11.16 -26.52 22.16
CA GLU A 158 -9.97 -27.22 21.64
C GLU A 158 -9.42 -26.50 20.38
N GLY A 159 -10.30 -26.23 19.40
CA GLY A 159 -9.97 -25.49 18.18
C GLY A 159 -9.41 -24.09 18.49
N ARG A 160 -10.04 -23.36 19.42
CA ARG A 160 -9.54 -22.06 19.90
C ARG A 160 -8.13 -22.13 20.45
N LYS A 161 -7.81 -23.13 21.28
CA LYS A 161 -6.45 -23.32 21.85
C LYS A 161 -5.42 -23.61 20.77
N ILE A 162 -5.71 -24.52 19.84
CA ILE A 162 -4.81 -24.90 18.75
C ILE A 162 -4.58 -23.70 17.82
N LEU A 163 -5.65 -23.02 17.42
CA LEU A 163 -5.60 -21.88 16.52
C LEU A 163 -4.87 -20.70 17.16
N HIS A 164 -5.12 -20.41 18.43
CA HIS A 164 -4.35 -19.41 19.19
C HIS A 164 -2.86 -19.76 19.21
N ARG A 165 -2.52 -21.04 19.47
CA ARG A 165 -1.13 -21.48 19.50
C ARG A 165 -0.45 -21.26 18.15
N TYR A 166 -1.12 -21.65 17.07
CA TYR A 166 -0.62 -21.48 15.71
C TYR A 166 -0.49 -20.00 15.31
N ALA A 167 -1.57 -19.24 15.43
CA ALA A 167 -1.61 -17.86 14.94
C ALA A 167 -0.64 -16.97 15.72
N THR A 168 -0.66 -17.02 17.05
CA THR A 168 0.13 -16.13 17.91
C THR A 168 1.60 -16.52 17.95
N TRP A 169 1.89 -17.80 18.24
CA TRP A 169 3.26 -18.24 18.52
C TRP A 169 4.04 -18.67 17.29
N HIS A 170 3.33 -19.08 16.23
CA HIS A 170 3.97 -19.50 14.98
C HIS A 170 3.90 -18.40 13.91
N LEU A 171 2.71 -18.04 13.45
CA LEU A 171 2.54 -17.11 12.32
C LEU A 171 3.02 -15.70 12.67
N LEU A 172 2.43 -15.06 13.70
CA LEU A 172 2.77 -13.69 14.09
C LEU A 172 4.23 -13.57 14.54
N ARG A 173 4.70 -14.50 15.39
CA ARG A 173 6.11 -14.50 15.84
C ARG A 173 7.11 -14.65 14.69
N ARG A 174 6.83 -15.50 13.70
CA ARG A 174 7.70 -15.66 12.53
C ARG A 174 7.65 -14.43 11.64
N LEU A 175 6.48 -13.84 11.44
CA LEU A 175 6.32 -12.63 10.65
C LEU A 175 7.07 -11.44 11.26
N ARG A 176 6.92 -11.19 12.57
CA ARG A 176 7.69 -10.16 13.30
C ARG A 176 9.20 -10.37 13.20
N ARG A 177 9.67 -11.62 13.34
CA ARG A 177 11.10 -11.95 13.19
C ARG A 177 11.62 -11.66 11.79
N ARG A 178 10.81 -11.94 10.75
CA ARG A 178 11.19 -11.69 9.35
C ARG A 178 11.18 -10.20 9.00
N SER A 179 10.24 -9.44 9.57
CA SER A 179 10.15 -8.00 9.30
C SER A 179 11.27 -7.20 9.98
N ARG A 180 11.92 -7.73 11.03
CA ARG A 180 13.02 -7.08 11.76
C ARG A 180 12.67 -5.66 12.22
N GLY A 181 11.44 -5.48 12.70
CA GLY A 181 10.92 -4.18 13.14
C GLY A 181 10.50 -3.23 12.02
N LYS A 182 10.58 -3.65 10.75
CA LYS A 182 9.99 -2.92 9.62
C LYS A 182 8.51 -3.26 9.46
N GLU A 183 7.80 -2.38 8.78
CA GLU A 183 6.40 -2.62 8.38
C GLU A 183 6.29 -3.85 7.50
N ILE A 184 5.26 -4.66 7.75
CA ILE A 184 4.94 -5.77 6.85
C ILE A 184 4.33 -5.23 5.56
N THR A 185 4.70 -5.87 4.46
CA THR A 185 4.11 -5.59 3.15
C THR A 185 2.69 -6.13 3.05
N HIS A 186 1.89 -5.57 2.13
CA HIS A 186 0.56 -6.08 1.84
C HIS A 186 0.57 -7.56 1.46
N TYR A 187 1.56 -7.99 0.67
CA TYR A 187 1.72 -9.40 0.29
C TYR A 187 1.92 -10.31 1.50
N GLN A 188 2.82 -9.93 2.42
CA GLN A 188 3.06 -10.69 3.65
C GLN A 188 1.80 -10.80 4.53
N LEU A 189 1.00 -9.73 4.61
CA LEU A 189 -0.30 -9.74 5.28
C LEU A 189 -1.26 -10.75 4.64
N GLN A 190 -1.41 -10.73 3.31
CA GLN A 190 -2.32 -11.63 2.60
C GLN A 190 -1.91 -13.10 2.79
N VAL A 191 -0.62 -13.42 2.67
CA VAL A 191 -0.10 -14.77 2.89
C VAL A 191 -0.43 -15.25 4.32
N ALA A 192 -0.22 -14.40 5.33
CA ALA A 192 -0.54 -14.75 6.72
C ALA A 192 -2.05 -15.01 6.92
N ARG A 193 -2.91 -14.19 6.31
CA ARG A 193 -4.38 -14.38 6.34
C ARG A 193 -4.80 -15.65 5.63
N GLN A 194 -4.15 -16.00 4.53
CA GLN A 194 -4.45 -17.22 3.78
C GLN A 194 -4.10 -18.47 4.59
N HIS A 195 -2.94 -18.51 5.23
CA HIS A 195 -2.58 -19.60 6.15
C HIS A 195 -3.51 -19.70 7.35
N LEU A 196 -3.96 -18.56 7.89
CA LEU A 196 -4.91 -18.55 9.00
C LEU A 196 -6.27 -19.11 8.58
N ARG A 197 -6.81 -18.68 7.43
CA ARG A 197 -8.06 -19.20 6.86
C ARG A 197 -7.97 -20.69 6.57
N ALA A 198 -6.86 -21.16 6.00
CA ALA A 198 -6.65 -22.57 5.71
C ALA A 198 -6.68 -23.43 6.98
N ALA A 199 -6.07 -22.95 8.08
CA ALA A 199 -6.15 -23.63 9.38
C ALA A 199 -7.57 -23.70 9.92
N VAL A 200 -8.34 -22.60 9.83
CA VAL A 200 -9.77 -22.58 10.22
C VAL A 200 -10.59 -23.56 9.39
N TYR A 201 -10.42 -23.55 8.07
CA TYR A 201 -11.18 -24.44 7.20
C TYR A 201 -10.93 -25.92 7.53
N LEU A 202 -9.67 -26.30 7.78
CA LEU A 202 -9.36 -27.67 8.19
C LEU A 202 -9.95 -28.01 9.55
N LEU A 203 -9.85 -27.12 10.54
CA LEU A 203 -10.41 -27.35 11.88
C LEU A 203 -11.94 -27.48 11.85
N ASN A 204 -12.63 -26.60 11.11
CA ASN A 204 -14.07 -26.67 10.95
C ASN A 204 -14.50 -27.95 10.21
N TRP A 205 -13.73 -28.38 9.21
CA TRP A 205 -14.01 -29.64 8.52
C TRP A 205 -13.84 -30.83 9.45
N LEU A 206 -12.76 -30.90 10.23
CA LEU A 206 -12.56 -31.96 11.21
C LEU A 206 -13.72 -32.00 12.21
N GLU A 207 -14.14 -30.84 12.70
CA GLU A 207 -15.28 -30.70 13.59
C GLU A 207 -16.58 -31.25 12.95
N SER A 208 -16.85 -30.93 11.67
CA SER A 208 -18.01 -31.48 10.94
C SER A 208 -17.99 -33.01 10.81
N GLN A 209 -16.82 -33.61 10.87
CA GLN A 209 -16.62 -35.07 10.82
C GLN A 209 -16.56 -35.70 12.21
N ASN A 210 -16.79 -34.93 13.29
CA ASN A 210 -16.59 -35.32 14.68
C ASN A 210 -15.16 -35.81 14.98
N LEU A 211 -14.19 -35.26 14.26
CA LEU A 211 -12.77 -35.52 14.43
C LEU A 211 -12.09 -34.33 15.12
N THR A 212 -10.96 -34.62 15.78
CA THR A 212 -10.05 -33.61 16.30
C THR A 212 -8.75 -33.68 15.52
N LEU A 213 -7.89 -32.67 15.66
CA LEU A 213 -6.55 -32.73 15.09
C LEU A 213 -5.78 -33.97 15.59
N ALA A 214 -5.94 -34.33 16.87
CA ALA A 214 -5.24 -35.45 17.51
C ALA A 214 -5.75 -36.83 17.06
N THR A 215 -7.03 -36.93 16.69
CA THR A 215 -7.66 -38.20 16.25
C THR A 215 -7.70 -38.34 14.73
N CYS A 216 -7.37 -37.28 13.99
CA CYS A 216 -7.29 -37.28 12.53
C CYS A 216 -6.24 -38.27 12.04
N ARG A 217 -6.64 -39.19 11.15
CA ARG A 217 -5.74 -40.14 10.48
C ARG A 217 -5.37 -39.66 9.10
N GLN A 218 -4.34 -40.27 8.51
CA GLN A 218 -3.90 -39.97 7.15
C GLN A 218 -5.05 -40.09 6.12
N ALA A 219 -5.88 -41.13 6.23
CA ALA A 219 -7.03 -41.33 5.35
C ALA A 219 -8.08 -40.21 5.47
N ASP A 220 -8.28 -39.64 6.66
CA ASP A 220 -9.18 -38.51 6.85
C ASP A 220 -8.63 -37.24 6.21
N LEU A 221 -7.33 -37.00 6.39
CA LEU A 221 -6.65 -35.87 5.76
C LEU A 221 -6.65 -35.98 4.22
N GLU A 222 -6.45 -37.17 3.67
CA GLU A 222 -6.54 -37.43 2.23
C GLU A 222 -7.95 -37.23 1.70
N ARG A 223 -8.96 -37.77 2.40
CA ARG A 223 -10.38 -37.56 2.09
C ARG A 223 -10.75 -36.08 2.11
N TRP A 224 -10.24 -35.33 3.10
CA TRP A 224 -10.36 -33.88 3.10
C TRP A 224 -9.73 -33.33 1.83
N MET A 225 -8.46 -33.59 1.57
CA MET A 225 -7.73 -33.06 0.41
C MET A 225 -8.42 -33.33 -0.93
N THR A 226 -9.08 -34.48 -1.11
CA THR A 226 -9.76 -34.86 -2.36
C THR A 226 -11.18 -34.31 -2.50
N SER A 227 -11.72 -33.65 -1.47
CA SER A 227 -13.06 -33.05 -1.56
C SER A 227 -13.07 -31.84 -2.52
N ASP A 228 -14.13 -31.74 -3.32
CA ASP A 228 -14.33 -30.65 -4.29
C ASP A 228 -14.42 -29.27 -3.63
N ASP A 229 -14.80 -29.21 -2.35
CA ASP A 229 -14.94 -27.97 -1.58
C ASP A 229 -13.64 -27.52 -0.90
N VAL A 230 -12.52 -28.22 -1.12
CA VAL A 230 -11.24 -27.83 -0.49
C VAL A 230 -10.76 -26.50 -1.05
N ARG A 231 -10.70 -25.52 -0.14
CA ARG A 231 -10.04 -24.25 -0.36
C ARG A 231 -8.71 -24.24 0.39
N LEU A 232 -7.70 -23.63 -0.23
CA LEU A 232 -6.42 -23.35 0.42
C LEU A 232 -5.63 -24.61 0.86
N ARG A 233 -5.69 -25.67 0.03
CA ARG A 233 -5.04 -26.96 0.30
C ARG A 233 -3.55 -26.77 0.63
N GLN A 234 -2.83 -26.04 -0.23
CA GLN A 234 -1.39 -25.85 -0.06
C GLN A 234 -1.05 -25.08 1.22
N GLU A 235 -1.86 -24.08 1.55
CA GLU A 235 -1.66 -23.26 2.73
C GLU A 235 -1.99 -24.01 4.03
N ALA A 236 -2.93 -24.96 3.99
CA ALA A 236 -3.25 -25.84 5.11
C ALA A 236 -2.07 -26.77 5.43
N GLY A 237 -1.28 -27.15 4.43
CA GLY A 237 -0.04 -27.91 4.62
C GLY A 237 0.97 -27.23 5.56
N HIS A 238 0.97 -25.90 5.65
CA HIS A 238 1.79 -25.19 6.65
C HIS A 238 1.30 -25.42 8.08
N PHE A 239 -0.02 -25.44 8.27
CA PHE A 239 -0.64 -25.68 9.56
C PHE A 239 -0.43 -27.14 10.01
N VAL A 240 -0.65 -28.11 9.12
CA VAL A 240 -0.43 -29.54 9.42
C VAL A 240 1.03 -29.82 9.79
N ARG A 241 1.99 -29.30 9.01
CA ARG A 241 3.43 -29.43 9.34
C ARG A 241 3.78 -28.78 10.67
N TRP A 242 3.19 -27.63 10.98
CA TRP A 242 3.35 -27.02 12.30
C TRP A 242 2.78 -27.92 13.41
N ALA A 243 1.59 -28.47 13.24
CA ALA A 243 0.96 -29.33 14.23
C ALA A 243 1.77 -30.60 14.52
N LEU A 244 2.34 -31.22 13.48
CA LEU A 244 3.30 -32.32 13.58
C LEU A 244 4.54 -31.90 14.38
N SER A 245 5.12 -30.73 14.09
CA SER A 245 6.29 -30.22 14.83
C SER A 245 5.99 -29.95 16.32
N GLN A 246 4.72 -29.69 16.65
CA GLN A 246 4.26 -29.49 18.02
C GLN A 246 3.77 -30.78 18.69
N LYS A 247 3.87 -31.93 18.01
CA LYS A 247 3.39 -33.25 18.47
C LYS A 247 1.90 -33.26 18.85
N ILE A 248 1.10 -32.39 18.22
CA ILE A 248 -0.36 -32.34 18.41
C ILE A 248 -1.01 -33.48 17.63
N THR A 249 -0.50 -33.73 16.43
CA THR A 249 -0.86 -34.89 15.60
C THR A 249 0.32 -35.84 15.51
N ARG A 250 0.04 -37.12 15.26
CA ARG A 250 1.06 -38.15 14.98
C ARG A 250 0.73 -38.78 13.64
N ASP A 251 1.76 -39.17 12.90
CA ASP A 251 1.65 -40.01 11.70
C ASP A 251 0.80 -39.43 10.54
N LEU A 252 0.78 -38.10 10.41
CA LEU A 252 0.25 -37.43 9.22
C LEU A 252 1.38 -37.06 8.25
N SER A 253 1.13 -37.27 6.97
CA SER A 253 1.97 -36.82 5.86
C SER A 253 1.21 -35.80 5.03
N PHE A 254 1.78 -34.62 4.86
CA PHE A 254 1.28 -33.60 3.94
C PHE A 254 2.33 -33.37 2.86
N PRO A 255 2.01 -33.53 1.56
CA PRO A 255 2.98 -33.33 0.51
C PRO A 255 3.48 -31.88 0.54
N ALA A 256 4.77 -31.70 0.83
CA ALA A 256 5.39 -30.40 0.65
C ALA A 256 5.62 -30.22 -0.85
N GLU A 257 4.91 -29.28 -1.48
CA GLU A 257 5.33 -28.76 -2.78
C GLU A 257 6.73 -28.16 -2.60
N ARG A 258 7.76 -28.95 -2.92
CA ARG A 258 9.10 -28.41 -3.12
C ARG A 258 9.02 -27.63 -4.42
N TRP A 259 9.23 -26.32 -4.33
CA TRP A 259 9.56 -25.55 -5.51
C TRP A 259 10.79 -26.20 -6.15
N THR A 260 10.59 -26.80 -7.33
CA THR A 260 11.61 -27.54 -8.08
C THR A 260 12.59 -26.63 -8.81
N GLY A 261 12.61 -25.34 -8.47
CA GLY A 261 13.30 -24.32 -9.25
C GLY A 261 12.59 -24.05 -10.58
N PRO A 262 13.15 -23.18 -11.43
CA PRO A 262 12.72 -23.08 -12.82
C PRO A 262 12.91 -24.44 -13.50
N SER A 263 11.87 -24.95 -14.16
CA SER A 263 11.95 -26.15 -15.00
C SER A 263 12.77 -25.83 -16.26
N GLN A 264 14.10 -25.92 -16.12
CA GLN A 264 15.12 -25.55 -17.09
C GLN A 264 15.10 -24.08 -17.58
N PRO A 265 16.26 -23.43 -17.71
CA PRO A 265 16.35 -22.20 -18.50
C PRO A 265 15.94 -22.51 -19.94
N MET A 266 15.13 -21.63 -20.53
CA MET A 266 14.74 -21.74 -21.94
C MET A 266 16.00 -21.81 -22.80
N ASP A 267 16.08 -22.82 -23.66
CA ASP A 267 17.13 -22.95 -24.66
C ASP A 267 17.22 -21.67 -25.51
N ASP A 268 18.44 -21.21 -25.80
CA ASP A 268 18.66 -19.94 -26.49
C ASP A 268 18.10 -19.99 -27.92
N GLU A 269 18.14 -21.15 -28.58
CA GLU A 269 17.56 -21.32 -29.91
C GLU A 269 16.03 -21.27 -29.88
N ALA A 270 15.41 -21.94 -28.89
CA ALA A 270 13.98 -21.81 -28.63
C ALA A 270 13.56 -20.37 -28.27
N ARG A 271 14.40 -19.64 -27.52
CA ARG A 271 14.20 -18.23 -27.18
C ARG A 271 14.22 -17.35 -28.43
N TRP A 272 15.18 -17.53 -29.33
CA TRP A 272 15.24 -16.78 -30.59
C TRP A 272 14.12 -17.14 -31.56
N ALA A 273 13.72 -18.41 -31.64
CA ALA A 273 12.57 -18.84 -32.44
C ALA A 273 11.27 -18.18 -31.94
N THR A 274 11.08 -18.12 -30.62
CA THR A 274 9.92 -17.45 -30.00
C THR A 274 9.95 -15.94 -30.24
N ALA A 275 11.12 -15.29 -30.12
CA ALA A 275 11.28 -13.87 -30.42
C ALA A 275 10.95 -13.56 -31.89
N ARG A 276 11.43 -14.39 -32.82
CA ARG A 276 11.15 -14.25 -34.27
C ARG A 276 9.67 -14.41 -34.57
N ARG A 277 8.99 -15.38 -33.94
CA ARG A 277 7.54 -15.53 -34.05
C ARG A 277 6.81 -14.29 -33.54
N LEU A 278 7.14 -13.79 -32.34
CA LEU A 278 6.50 -12.58 -31.80
C LEU A 278 6.78 -11.33 -32.64
N LEU A 279 7.91 -11.26 -33.36
CA LEU A 279 8.24 -10.16 -34.26
C LEU A 279 7.51 -10.23 -35.62
N HIS A 280 7.14 -11.40 -36.12
CA HIS A 280 6.66 -11.56 -37.51
C HIS A 280 5.28 -12.23 -37.65
N ASP A 281 4.71 -12.76 -36.58
CA ASP A 281 3.40 -13.41 -36.61
C ASP A 281 2.29 -12.36 -36.44
N ASP A 282 1.72 -11.93 -37.58
CA ASP A 282 0.65 -10.93 -37.63
C ASP A 282 -0.73 -11.49 -37.23
N THR A 283 -0.83 -12.79 -36.93
CA THR A 283 -2.05 -13.38 -36.35
C THR A 283 -2.19 -13.07 -34.86
N LEU A 284 -1.08 -12.68 -34.20
CA LEU A 284 -1.06 -12.29 -32.80
C LEU A 284 -1.33 -10.78 -32.65
N LYS A 285 -2.07 -10.41 -31.61
CA LYS A 285 -2.34 -9.00 -31.33
C LYS A 285 -1.03 -8.24 -31.08
N PRO A 286 -0.87 -7.00 -31.58
CA PRO A 286 0.35 -6.21 -31.37
C PRO A 286 0.71 -6.02 -29.88
N GLU A 287 -0.28 -5.94 -29.00
CA GLU A 287 -0.07 -5.83 -27.54
C GLU A 287 0.54 -7.09 -26.95
N ASP A 288 0.04 -8.27 -27.35
CA ASP A 288 0.53 -9.56 -26.87
C ASP A 288 1.94 -9.85 -27.42
N ARG A 289 2.22 -9.42 -28.65
CA ARG A 289 3.56 -9.47 -29.27
C ARG A 289 4.57 -8.64 -28.48
N LEU A 290 4.22 -7.39 -28.16
CA LEU A 290 5.07 -6.49 -27.38
C LEU A 290 5.27 -7.01 -25.95
N ALA A 291 4.21 -7.43 -25.28
CA ALA A 291 4.26 -7.99 -23.94
C ALA A 291 5.13 -9.26 -23.89
N GLY A 292 4.96 -10.16 -24.87
CA GLY A 292 5.78 -11.35 -25.03
C GLY A 292 7.26 -11.03 -25.21
N LEU A 293 7.59 -10.02 -26.04
CA LEU A 293 8.99 -9.61 -26.26
C LEU A 293 9.63 -8.96 -25.02
N LEU A 294 8.88 -8.14 -24.28
CA LEU A 294 9.35 -7.54 -23.02
C LEU A 294 9.60 -8.60 -21.94
N LEU A 295 8.71 -9.61 -21.86
CA LEU A 295 8.89 -10.75 -20.96
C LEU A 295 10.12 -11.59 -21.37
N LEU A 296 10.24 -11.91 -22.66
CA LEU A 296 11.24 -12.83 -23.20
C LEU A 296 12.67 -12.27 -23.23
N LEU A 297 12.84 -11.01 -23.61
CA LEU A 297 14.16 -10.40 -23.81
C LEU A 297 14.66 -9.64 -22.57
N TYR A 298 13.75 -9.12 -21.75
CA TYR A 298 14.08 -8.26 -20.62
C TYR A 298 13.65 -8.83 -19.26
N ALA A 299 13.11 -10.06 -19.22
CA ALA A 299 12.60 -10.70 -18.02
C ALA A 299 11.64 -9.80 -17.22
N GLN A 300 10.88 -8.92 -17.91
CA GLN A 300 9.95 -8.03 -17.25
C GLN A 300 8.76 -8.82 -16.71
N TRP A 301 8.42 -8.56 -15.45
CA TRP A 301 7.28 -9.22 -14.82
C TRP A 301 5.98 -8.84 -15.53
N PRO A 302 5.05 -9.78 -15.77
CA PRO A 302 3.77 -9.49 -16.43
C PRO A 302 2.98 -8.35 -15.78
N ALA A 303 3.09 -8.19 -14.46
CA ALA A 303 2.48 -7.09 -13.71
C ALA A 303 3.10 -5.70 -13.99
N ALA A 304 4.37 -5.64 -14.38
CA ALA A 304 5.02 -4.40 -14.81
C ALA A 304 4.65 -4.03 -16.25
N ILE A 305 4.43 -5.03 -17.10
CA ILE A 305 4.01 -4.88 -18.50
C ILE A 305 2.57 -4.37 -18.58
N SER A 306 1.65 -4.90 -17.77
CA SER A 306 0.26 -4.41 -17.71
C SER A 306 0.12 -2.99 -17.16
N ALA A 307 1.14 -2.48 -16.47
CA ALA A 307 1.20 -1.10 -15.98
C ALA A 307 1.78 -0.11 -17.01
N HIS A 308 2.30 -0.59 -18.15
CA HIS A 308 2.78 0.30 -19.22
C HIS A 308 1.59 0.96 -19.93
N ARG A 309 1.31 2.19 -19.53
CA ARG A 309 0.32 3.05 -20.17
C ARG A 309 0.86 3.48 -21.54
N ARG A 310 0.13 3.19 -22.63
CA ARG A 310 0.46 3.71 -23.97
C ARG A 310 0.58 5.24 -23.90
N PRO A 311 1.67 5.87 -24.37
CA PRO A 311 1.66 7.29 -24.64
C PRO A 311 0.64 7.56 -25.76
N HIS A 312 -0.26 8.50 -25.51
CA HIS A 312 -1.25 8.98 -26.47
C HIS A 312 -0.49 9.58 -27.68
N PRO A 313 -0.82 9.23 -28.93
CA PRO A 313 -0.21 9.89 -30.09
C PRO A 313 -0.89 11.25 -30.26
N GLY A 314 -0.15 12.33 -29.99
CA GLY A 314 -0.65 13.70 -30.08
C GLY A 314 0.41 14.70 -29.61
N ASP A 315 1.40 14.91 -30.45
CA ASP A 315 2.07 16.19 -30.77
C ASP A 315 3.55 15.98 -31.08
N GLY A 316 3.85 15.90 -32.37
CA GLY A 316 5.19 16.04 -32.89
C GLY A 316 5.60 17.51 -32.83
N ARG A 317 6.62 17.81 -32.03
CA ARG A 317 7.55 18.91 -32.30
C ARG A 317 8.97 18.49 -31.95
N SER A 318 9.72 18.25 -33.03
CA SER A 318 11.17 18.06 -33.08
C SER A 318 11.88 19.37 -32.71
N GLY A 319 12.87 19.29 -31.81
CA GLY A 319 13.78 20.40 -31.46
C GLY A 319 15.03 19.87 -30.74
N PRO A 320 16.21 20.50 -30.91
CA PRO A 320 17.47 19.79 -31.13
C PRO A 320 18.19 19.31 -29.85
N HIS A 321 18.89 18.18 -30.00
CA HIS A 321 19.79 17.59 -29.01
C HIS A 321 21.04 18.47 -28.77
N PRO A 322 21.42 18.81 -27.52
CA PRO A 322 22.76 19.27 -27.22
C PRO A 322 23.72 18.08 -27.00
N PRO A 323 25.02 18.22 -27.32
CA PRO A 323 25.97 17.11 -27.31
C PRO A 323 26.36 16.68 -25.89
N ARG A 324 26.37 15.36 -25.66
CA ARG A 324 26.92 14.73 -24.45
C ARG A 324 28.44 14.87 -24.42
N ARG A 325 28.98 15.67 -23.49
CA ARG A 325 30.41 15.61 -23.10
C ARG A 325 30.68 14.31 -22.33
N ARG A 326 31.67 13.54 -22.79
CA ARG A 326 32.25 12.38 -22.09
C ARG A 326 33.21 12.84 -20.97
N PRO A 327 33.43 12.00 -19.94
CA PRO A 327 34.19 12.36 -18.73
C PRO A 327 35.71 12.33 -18.96
N GLY A 328 36.42 13.31 -18.40
CA GLY A 328 37.87 13.39 -18.40
C GLY A 328 38.51 12.38 -17.44
N ARG A 329 39.45 11.60 -17.98
CA ARG A 329 40.45 10.80 -17.24
C ARG A 329 41.26 11.72 -16.34
N THR A 330 41.30 11.45 -15.03
CA THR A 330 42.35 11.94 -14.14
C THR A 330 43.48 10.92 -14.09
N SER A 331 44.57 11.22 -14.78
CA SER A 331 45.89 10.66 -14.50
C SER A 331 46.48 11.39 -13.30
N ARG A 332 46.84 10.66 -12.24
CA ARG A 332 47.73 11.18 -11.19
C ARG A 332 48.89 10.22 -10.99
N THR A 333 50.01 10.64 -11.55
CA THR A 333 51.34 10.07 -11.45
C THR A 333 51.94 10.32 -10.07
N ARG A 334 52.75 9.34 -9.66
CA ARG A 334 53.74 9.36 -8.58
C ARG A 334 54.46 10.70 -8.39
N ARG A 335 54.62 11.10 -7.13
CA ARG A 335 55.93 11.39 -6.54
C ARG A 335 55.91 10.94 -5.09
#